data_AF-A0A6B2CKL7-F1
#
_entry.id   AF-A0A6B2CKL7-F1
#
_cell.length_a   1.000
_cell.length_b   1.000
_cell.length_c   1.000
_cell.angle_alpha   90.00
_cell.angle_beta   90.00
_cell.angle_gamma   90.00
#
_symmetry.space_group_name_H-M   'P 1'
#
loop_
_entity.id
_entity.type
_entity.pdbx_description
1 polymer ?
#
loop_
_entity_poly.entity_id
_entity_poly.type
_entity_poly.pdbx_seq_one_letter_code
_entity_poly.pdbx_strand_id
1 'polypeptide(L)'
;MMVEVVNEVNGRRVRVNAVVNGSMHTVLPRGIAVELGLGTVGVADVGTCCSIAKVNYGYASLAVNGMLIRTRVLITDDVDKVVIGIIDLEKLLSDVGN
;
A
#
# COMPACT_ATOMS: atom_id res chain seq x y z
N MET A 1 -3.18 -11.64 4.21
CA MET A 1 -1.81 -11.91 3.75
C MET A 1 -0.87 -11.14 4.66
N MET A 2 0.15 -11.80 5.21
CA MET A 2 1.13 -11.11 6.05
C MET A 2 2.05 -10.26 5.18
N VAL A 3 2.12 -8.96 5.44
CA VAL A 3 2.95 -8.00 4.69
C VAL A 3 3.69 -7.11 5.67
N GLU A 4 4.96 -6.84 5.41
CA GLU A 4 5.70 -5.77 6.09
C GLU A 4 5.69 -4.53 5.20
N VAL A 5 5.10 -3.44 5.69
CA VAL A 5 5.14 -2.14 5.02
C VAL A 5 6.33 -1.38 5.57
N VAL A 6 7.19 -0.88 4.68
CA VAL A 6 8.46 -0.26 5.02
C VAL A 6 8.51 1.16 4.48
N ASN A 7 8.87 2.10 5.35
CA ASN A 7 9.31 3.42 4.93
C ASN A 7 10.84 3.40 4.77
N GLU A 8 11.31 3.36 3.52
CA GLU A 8 12.75 3.29 3.23
C GLU A 8 13.51 4.57 3.63
N VAL A 9 12.82 5.69 3.80
CA VAL A 9 13.46 6.97 4.15
C VAL A 9 13.97 6.96 5.60
N ASN A 10 13.18 6.39 6.51
CA ASN A 10 13.49 6.41 7.95
C ASN A 10 13.69 4.99 8.54
N GLY A 11 13.56 3.95 7.72
CA GLY A 11 13.73 2.55 8.12
C GLY A 11 12.60 1.96 8.96
N ARG A 12 11.53 2.71 9.25
CA ARG A 12 10.38 2.22 10.03
C ARG A 12 9.62 1.14 9.26
N ARG A 13 9.14 0.16 10.00
CA ARG A 13 8.44 -1.01 9.45
C ARG A 13 7.25 -1.35 10.31
N VAL A 14 6.15 -1.71 9.67
CA VAL A 14 4.95 -2.18 10.35
C VAL A 14 4.51 -3.47 9.66
N ARG A 15 4.39 -4.54 10.46
CA ARG A 15 3.92 -5.84 9.99
C ARG A 15 2.43 -5.94 10.18
N VAL A 16 1.69 -6.19 9.10
CA VAL A 16 0.23 -6.17 9.06
C VAL A 16 -0.33 -7.42 8.40
N ASN A 17 -1.54 -7.82 8.81
CA ASN A 17 -2.33 -8.75 8.02
C ASN A 17 -3.16 -7.96 7.00
N ALA A 18 -2.62 -7.82 5.80
CA ALA A 18 -3.26 -7.09 4.70
C ALA A 18 -4.35 -7.95 4.03
N VAL A 19 -5.34 -7.27 3.44
CA VAL A 19 -6.35 -7.91 2.59
C VAL A 19 -6.00 -7.70 1.12
N VAL A 20 -6.35 -8.66 0.28
CA VAL A 20 -6.32 -8.51 -1.17
C VAL A 20 -7.75 -8.28 -1.60
N ASN A 21 -8.02 -7.17 -2.27
CA ASN A 21 -9.30 -6.91 -2.90
C ASN A 21 -9.04 -6.35 -4.31
N GLY A 22 -10.07 -6.28 -5.15
CA GLY A 22 -9.93 -5.86 -6.56
C GLY A 22 -9.48 -4.41 -6.79
N SER A 23 -8.97 -3.70 -5.77
CA SER A 23 -8.38 -2.38 -5.93
C SER A 23 -7.21 -2.43 -6.90
N MET A 24 -7.11 -1.44 -7.78
CA MET A 24 -5.97 -1.31 -8.70
C MET A 24 -4.68 -0.95 -7.95
N HIS A 25 -4.77 -0.12 -6.92
CA HIS A 25 -3.64 0.39 -6.15
C HIS A 25 -3.64 -0.14 -4.71
N THR A 26 -2.45 -0.28 -4.13
CA THR A 26 -2.32 -0.54 -2.69
C THR A 26 -2.78 0.67 -1.88
N VAL A 27 -3.59 0.41 -0.85
CA VAL A 27 -4.18 1.43 0.02
C VAL A 27 -3.76 1.17 1.46
N LEU A 28 -3.28 2.22 2.13
CA LEU A 28 -2.92 2.22 3.54
C LEU A 28 -3.96 3.03 4.33
N PRO A 29 -4.41 2.51 5.50
CA PRO A 29 -5.05 3.34 6.50
C PRO A 29 -4.13 4.48 6.92
N ARG A 30 -4.68 5.68 7.13
CA ARG A 30 -3.89 6.84 7.57
C ARG A 30 -3.09 6.57 8.84
N GLY A 31 -3.64 5.82 9.80
CA GLY A 31 -2.94 5.44 11.03
C GLY A 31 -1.61 4.72 10.75
N ILE A 32 -1.60 3.77 9.82
CA ILE A 32 -0.39 3.03 9.41
C ILE A 32 0.62 3.97 8.75
N ALA A 33 0.15 4.87 7.88
CA ALA A 33 1.02 5.86 7.24
C ALA A 33 1.70 6.79 8.27
N VAL A 34 0.95 7.23 9.29
CA VAL A 34 1.47 8.06 10.39
C VAL A 34 2.49 7.29 11.24
N GLU A 35 2.20 6.03 11.59
CA GLU A 35 3.11 5.17 12.35
C GLU A 35 4.45 4.99 11.64
N LEU A 36 4.41 4.73 10.33
CA LEU A 36 5.57 4.63 9.46
C LEU A 36 6.27 5.98 9.22
N GLY A 37 5.64 7.11 9.57
CA GLY A 37 6.12 8.45 9.24
C GLY A 37 6.20 8.68 7.72
N LEU A 38 5.24 8.12 6.96
CA LEU A 38 5.16 8.32 5.52
C LEU A 38 4.70 9.74 5.21
N GLY A 39 5.46 10.43 4.37
CA GLY A 39 5.04 11.70 3.78
C GLY A 39 4.07 11.49 2.62
N THR A 40 3.12 12.41 2.46
CA THR A 40 2.30 12.50 1.25
C THR A 40 3.07 13.26 0.17
N VAL A 41 3.14 12.69 -1.02
CA VAL A 41 3.77 13.31 -2.20
C VAL A 41 2.79 14.18 -2.97
N GLY A 42 1.50 13.83 -2.94
CA GLY A 42 0.46 14.59 -3.62
C GLY A 42 -0.92 13.99 -3.42
N VAL A 43 -1.86 14.42 -4.26
CA VAL A 43 -3.26 13.96 -4.27
C VAL A 43 -3.57 13.37 -5.64
N ALA A 44 -4.29 12.26 -5.67
CA ALA A 44 -4.76 11.58 -6.88
C ALA A 44 -6.28 11.52 -6.90
N ASP A 45 -6.87 11.65 -8.09
CA ASP A 45 -8.27 11.33 -8.33
C ASP A 45 -8.41 9.81 -8.51
N VAL A 46 -9.21 9.17 -7.67
CA VAL A 46 -9.37 7.72 -7.61
C VAL A 46 -10.84 7.37 -7.84
N GLY A 47 -11.11 6.54 -8.84
CA GLY A 47 -12.43 5.97 -9.05
C GLY A 47 -12.78 4.99 -7.93
N THR A 48 -13.89 5.25 -7.25
CA THR A 48 -14.47 4.37 -6.24
C THR A 48 -15.76 3.75 -6.78
N CYS A 49 -16.42 2.88 -6.00
CA CYS A 49 -17.70 2.26 -6.38
C CYS A 49 -18.78 3.30 -6.74
N CYS A 50 -18.76 4.49 -6.13
CA CYS A 50 -19.88 5.44 -6.20
C CYS A 50 -19.50 6.79 -6.78
N SER A 51 -18.21 7.15 -6.83
CA SER A 51 -17.74 8.48 -7.23
C SER A 51 -16.24 8.52 -7.50
N ILE A 52 -15.74 9.68 -7.92
CA ILE A 52 -14.31 9.99 -7.93
C ILE A 52 -13.96 10.65 -6.59
N ALA A 53 -12.95 10.12 -5.90
CA ALA A 53 -12.45 10.62 -4.63
C ALA A 53 -11.03 11.20 -4.78
N LYS A 54 -10.72 12.25 -4.01
CA LYS A 54 -9.37 12.81 -3.90
C LYS A 54 -8.62 12.16 -2.76
N VAL A 55 -7.59 11.38 -3.08
CA VAL A 55 -6.86 10.57 -2.09
C VAL A 55 -5.40 10.96 -2.08
N ASN A 56 -4.82 11.13 -0.89
CA ASN A 56 -3.38 11.39 -0.76
C ASN A 56 -2.59 10.16 -1.23
N TYR A 57 -1.44 10.37 -1.83
CA TYR A 57 -0.54 9.26 -2.15
C TYR A 57 0.88 9.53 -1.68
N GLY A 58 1.61 8.45 -1.43
CA GLY A 58 3.02 8.44 -1.08
C GLY A 58 3.72 7.22 -1.68
N TYR A 59 4.93 6.93 -1.20
CA TYR A 59 5.68 5.73 -1.57
C TYR A 59 6.07 4.94 -0.34
N ALA A 60 5.91 3.62 -0.44
CA ALA A 60 6.36 2.68 0.58
C ALA A 60 6.90 1.42 -0.13
N SER A 61 7.66 0.62 0.60
CA SER A 61 8.04 -0.72 0.15
C SER A 61 7.18 -1.77 0.84
N LEU A 62 6.82 -2.81 0.11
CA LEU A 62 6.04 -3.96 0.60
C LEU A 62 6.96 -5.17 0.58
N ALA A 63 7.13 -5.81 1.74
CA ALA A 63 7.89 -7.05 1.87
C ALA A 63 6.97 -8.23 2.15
N VAL A 64 7.04 -9.25 1.29
CA VAL A 64 6.29 -10.51 1.41
C VAL A 64 7.20 -11.66 1.02
N ASN A 65 7.34 -12.68 1.88
CA ASN A 65 8.11 -13.90 1.60
C ASN A 65 9.52 -13.68 1.02
N GLY A 66 10.23 -12.66 1.50
CA GLY A 66 11.59 -12.32 1.04
C GLY A 66 11.64 -11.44 -0.21
N MET A 67 10.51 -11.21 -0.88
CA MET A 67 10.39 -10.25 -1.96
C MET A 67 10.09 -8.86 -1.41
N LEU A 68 10.79 -7.85 -1.93
CA LEU A 68 10.60 -6.44 -1.58
C LEU A 68 10.30 -5.64 -2.85
N ILE A 69 9.16 -4.96 -2.88
CA ILE A 69 8.81 -4.06 -3.98
C ILE A 69 8.57 -2.65 -3.46
N ARG A 70 9.08 -1.65 -4.17
CA ARG A 70 8.77 -0.24 -3.91
C ARG A 70 7.57 0.17 -4.76
N THR A 71 6.56 0.77 -4.14
CA THR A 71 5.33 1.12 -4.84
C THR A 71 4.70 2.43 -4.35
N ARG A 72 3.79 2.96 -5.17
CA ARG A 72 2.91 4.06 -4.79
C ARG A 72 1.79 3.49 -3.93
N VAL A 73 1.54 4.13 -2.81
CA VAL A 73 0.43 3.79 -1.92
C VAL A 73 -0.56 4.94 -1.83
N LEU A 74 -1.85 4.62 -1.85
CA LEU A 74 -2.92 5.55 -1.50
C LEU A 74 -3.10 5.57 0.02
N ILE A 75 -3.34 6.74 0.59
CA ILE A 75 -3.47 6.95 2.04
C ILE A 75 -4.83 7.59 2.30
N THR A 76 -5.69 6.87 3.01
CA THR A 76 -7.07 7.31 3.32
C THR A 76 -7.48 6.90 4.73
N ASP A 77 -8.54 7.55 5.23
CA ASP A 77 -9.23 7.22 6.48
C ASP A 77 -10.39 6.22 6.24
N ASP A 78 -10.74 5.94 4.98
CA ASP A 78 -11.91 5.12 4.60
C ASP A 78 -11.68 3.60 4.72
N VAL A 79 -10.47 3.17 5.07
CA VAL A 79 -10.10 1.75 5.24
C VAL A 79 -9.44 1.52 6.60
N ASP A 80 -9.76 0.39 7.23
CA ASP A 80 -9.22 -0.03 8.52
C ASP A 80 -8.02 -0.98 8.41
N LYS A 81 -7.83 -1.57 7.23
CA LYS A 81 -6.77 -2.53 6.92
C LYS A 81 -5.98 -2.11 5.69
N VAL A 82 -4.71 -2.52 5.65
CA VAL A 82 -3.91 -2.41 4.44
C VAL A 82 -4.54 -3.28 3.36
N VAL A 83 -4.80 -2.67 2.21
CA VAL A 83 -5.33 -3.32 1.01
C VAL A 83 -4.20 -3.42 0.00
N ILE A 84 -3.85 -4.64 -0.42
CA ILE A 84 -2.89 -4.85 -1.50
C ILE A 84 -3.64 -4.78 -2.82
N GLY A 85 -3.24 -3.84 -3.67
CA GLY A 85 -3.83 -3.68 -5.00
C GLY A 85 -3.28 -4.69 -6.00
N ILE A 86 -4.04 -4.93 -7.06
CA ILE A 86 -3.74 -5.94 -8.09
C ILE A 86 -2.35 -5.71 -8.71
N ILE A 87 -1.98 -4.47 -9.02
CA ILE A 87 -0.66 -4.15 -9.64
C ILE A 87 0.51 -4.61 -8.76
N ASP A 88 0.39 -4.43 -7.45
CA ASP A 88 1.44 -4.80 -6.52
C ASP A 88 1.38 -6.28 -6.16
N LEU A 89 0.19 -6.86 -6.10
CA LEU A 89 0.00 -8.30 -5.95
C LEU A 89 0.67 -9.06 -7.09
N GLU A 90 0.46 -8.64 -8.34
CA GLU A 90 1.10 -9.27 -9.51
C GLU A 90 2.62 -9.24 -9.40
N LYS A 91 3.20 -8.10 -9.02
CA LYS A 91 4.65 -7.98 -8.81
C LYS A 91 5.15 -8.89 -7.69
N LEU A 92 4.45 -8.93 -6.56
CA LEU A 92 4.78 -9.77 -5.41
C LEU A 92 4.68 -11.27 -5.72
N LEU A 93 3.86 -11.66 -6.71
CA LEU A 93 3.68 -13.04 -7.14
C LEU A 93 4.48 -13.41 -8.39
N SER A 94 4.97 -12.41 -9.14
CA SER A 94 5.70 -12.64 -10.39
C SER A 94 7.07 -13.30 -10.25
N ASP A 95 7.53 -13.58 -9.02
CA ASP A 95 8.73 -14.36 -8.75
C ASP A 95 8.44 -15.84 -8.40
N VAL A 96 7.17 -16.26 -8.43
CA VAL A 96 6.78 -17.68 -8.34
C VAL A 96 6.76 -18.26 -9.77
N GLY A 97 7.93 -18.32 -10.43
CA GLY A 97 7.95 -18.84 -11.80
C GLY A 97 9.23 -18.75 -12.64
N ASN A 98 10.43 -18.65 -12.06
CA ASN A 98 11.68 -18.93 -12.78
C ASN A 98 12.60 -19.83 -11.95
#